data_AF-A0A0K2B1L0-F1
#
_entry.id   AF-A0A0K2B1L0-F1
#
_cell.length_a   1.000
_cell.length_b   1.000
_cell.length_c   1.000
_cell.angle_alpha   90.00
_cell.angle_beta   90.00
_cell.angle_gamma   90.00
#
_symmetry.space_group_name_H-M   'P 1'
#
loop_
_entity.id
_entity.type
_entity.pdbx_description
1 polymer ?
#
loop_
_entity_poly.entity_id
_entity_poly.type
_entity_poly.pdbx_seq_one_letter_code
_entity_poly.pdbx_strand_id
1 'polypeptide(L)'
;MPEIWITEAERLGDGSIGGSMDTPSAPPRVVWHTTESGAGNTAFNAVGSYLIRAASEPHILYDPTTDRLAQYGPLNQSARALANDGSTRTNRTGRVCIQIEVLARAGKPFTSYWKPGPNFRALMRAIRSWGVPDTWPAGSCAPGASRPRTTWATRGGHYGHCHIPGNDHWDPGNIDRSAILKAAGGSGTAPQGGSSGGSSVARYQVTIGGLKYGYGAEGAHVTAVGKALVAQGCSAYSDGPGPKWTDADTKSYQKWQRKLGYSGTDADGVPGESSLKRLLGTLPGASKPAAPKPPAKPTVDLSNVVAAARRDPGLRQGGTTHAADVRIVEAALKAEGLLSSTYAGDGSFGSTTVAAYRKWQQRCGYTGSAADGIPGEASLEKLGAERGFKVKA
;
A
#
# COMPACT_ATOMS: atom_id res chain seq x y z
N MET A 1 -9.08 16.34 -14.44
CA MET A 1 -7.80 15.75 -14.00
C MET A 1 -7.98 15.24 -12.57
N PRO A 2 -7.44 14.08 -12.20
CA PRO A 2 -7.48 13.60 -10.81
C PRO A 2 -6.75 14.57 -9.87
N GLU A 3 -7.33 14.82 -8.70
CA GLU A 3 -6.75 15.72 -7.71
C GLU A 3 -5.66 15.00 -6.91
N ILE A 4 -4.42 15.41 -7.08
CA ILE A 4 -3.32 14.90 -6.27
C ILE A 4 -3.36 15.52 -4.86
N TRP A 5 -3.73 16.80 -4.80
CA TRP A 5 -3.85 17.58 -3.58
C TRP A 5 -5.19 18.31 -3.58
N ILE A 6 -5.93 18.19 -2.49
CA ILE A 6 -7.22 18.85 -2.30
C ILE A 6 -6.95 20.33 -1.98
N THR A 7 -7.56 21.22 -2.74
CA THR A 7 -7.38 22.67 -2.60
C THR A 7 -7.82 23.18 -1.22
N GLU A 8 -8.91 22.62 -0.71
CA GLU A 8 -9.54 22.99 0.56
C GLU A 8 -8.85 22.38 1.79
N ALA A 9 -7.97 21.40 1.60
CA ALA A 9 -7.31 20.72 2.71
C ALA A 9 -6.08 21.48 3.21
N GLU A 10 -5.97 21.64 4.54
CA GLU A 10 -4.74 22.08 5.20
C GLU A 10 -3.59 21.11 4.86
N ARG A 11 -2.37 21.61 4.66
CA ARG A 11 -1.19 20.75 4.45
C ARG A 11 -0.57 20.40 5.79
N LEU A 12 -0.35 19.12 6.02
CA LEU A 12 0.38 18.62 7.18
C LEU A 12 1.60 17.82 6.74
N GLY A 13 2.68 17.87 7.53
CA GLY A 13 3.92 17.17 7.21
C GLY A 13 4.63 17.68 5.95
N ASP A 14 5.53 16.87 5.41
CA ASP A 14 6.41 17.21 4.29
C ASP A 14 5.93 16.68 2.93
N GLY A 15 4.78 16.00 2.87
CA GLY A 15 4.27 15.37 1.66
C GLY A 15 4.77 13.95 1.41
N SER A 16 5.72 13.45 2.20
CA SER A 16 6.42 12.18 1.99
C SER A 16 5.90 11.10 2.96
N ILE A 17 4.74 10.53 2.62
CA ILE A 17 4.03 9.56 3.48
C ILE A 17 3.97 8.14 2.91
N GLY A 18 4.62 7.89 1.77
CA GLY A 18 4.61 6.59 1.13
C GLY A 18 5.34 6.61 -0.22
N GLY A 19 4.85 5.88 -1.21
CA GLY A 19 5.46 5.86 -2.53
C GLY A 19 4.55 5.24 -3.58
N SER A 20 5.13 4.72 -4.66
CA SER A 20 4.35 4.20 -5.80
C SER A 20 3.31 3.14 -5.43
N MET A 21 2.16 3.20 -6.08
CA MET A 21 1.17 2.13 -6.09
C MET A 21 1.71 0.91 -6.83
N ASP A 22 1.39 -0.29 -6.34
CA ASP A 22 1.91 -1.54 -6.92
C ASP A 22 1.06 -2.05 -8.09
N THR A 23 -0.22 -1.70 -8.09
CA THR A 23 -1.18 -2.13 -9.12
C THR A 23 -1.96 -0.94 -9.68
N PRO A 24 -1.29 0.03 -10.34
CA PRO A 24 -1.93 1.26 -10.81
C PRO A 24 -3.01 1.04 -11.88
N SER A 25 -3.06 -0.14 -12.50
CA SER A 25 -4.11 -0.58 -13.43
C SER A 25 -5.32 -1.22 -12.73
N ALA A 26 -5.22 -1.57 -11.45
CA ALA A 26 -6.32 -2.16 -10.69
C ALA A 26 -7.33 -1.08 -10.22
N PRO A 27 -8.57 -1.45 -9.86
CA PRO A 27 -9.60 -0.47 -9.53
C PRO A 27 -9.19 0.51 -8.42
N PRO A 28 -9.56 1.80 -8.49
CA PRO A 28 -9.28 2.78 -7.44
C PRO A 28 -10.14 2.53 -6.20
N ARG A 29 -9.61 2.84 -5.01
CA ARG A 29 -10.32 2.63 -3.74
C ARG A 29 -9.96 3.65 -2.68
N VAL A 30 -10.82 3.69 -1.66
CA VAL A 30 -10.61 4.45 -0.43
C VAL A 30 -10.86 3.59 0.80
N VAL A 31 -10.03 3.75 1.82
CA VAL A 31 -10.12 3.07 3.11
C VAL A 31 -10.38 4.10 4.20
N TRP A 32 -11.46 3.89 4.94
CA TRP A 32 -11.92 4.72 6.04
C TRP A 32 -11.45 4.12 7.35
N HIS A 33 -10.81 4.95 8.16
CA HIS A 33 -10.30 4.65 9.48
C HIS A 33 -10.94 5.57 10.53
N THR A 34 -10.84 5.17 11.79
CA THR A 34 -11.05 6.07 12.93
C THR A 34 -9.83 6.09 13.81
N THR A 35 -9.46 7.29 14.27
CA THR A 35 -8.26 7.53 15.08
C THR A 35 -8.38 7.03 16.52
N GLU A 36 -9.54 6.50 16.91
CA GLU A 36 -9.91 6.16 18.29
C GLU A 36 -9.66 7.30 19.28
N SER A 37 -9.97 8.52 18.85
CA SER A 37 -9.76 9.76 19.61
C SER A 37 -11.05 10.57 19.78
N GLY A 38 -10.94 11.70 20.50
CA GLY A 38 -11.93 12.78 20.43
C GLY A 38 -11.87 13.53 19.09
N ALA A 39 -12.79 14.48 18.91
CA ALA A 39 -12.90 15.37 17.75
C ALA A 39 -12.77 16.85 18.17
N GLY A 40 -12.79 17.77 17.21
CA GLY A 40 -12.62 19.21 17.45
C GLY A 40 -11.19 19.71 17.20
N ASN A 41 -11.03 21.03 17.09
CA ASN A 41 -9.76 21.67 16.70
C ASN A 41 -8.54 21.22 17.52
N THR A 42 -8.69 21.09 18.84
CA THR A 42 -7.61 20.63 19.73
C THR A 42 -7.19 19.20 19.40
N ALA A 43 -8.17 18.30 19.23
CA ALA A 43 -7.90 16.91 18.87
C ALA A 43 -7.29 16.82 17.47
N PHE A 44 -7.78 17.61 16.51
CA PHE A 44 -7.26 17.66 15.15
C PHE A 44 -5.79 18.05 15.10
N ASN A 45 -5.38 19.09 15.83
CA ASN A 45 -3.98 19.50 15.86
C ASN A 45 -3.10 18.46 16.58
N ALA A 46 -3.59 17.87 17.68
CA ALA A 46 -2.85 16.88 18.47
C ALA A 46 -2.64 15.57 17.71
N VAL A 47 -3.71 14.99 17.15
CA VAL A 47 -3.67 13.79 16.31
C VAL A 47 -2.89 14.07 15.03
N GLY A 48 -3.14 15.25 14.43
CA GLY A 48 -2.41 15.80 13.29
C GLY A 48 -0.90 15.62 13.42
N SER A 49 -0.36 16.10 14.54
CA SER A 49 1.05 16.06 14.88
C SER A 49 1.53 14.66 15.32
N TYR A 50 0.66 13.88 15.99
CA TYR A 50 0.99 12.53 16.44
C TYR A 50 1.25 11.58 15.27
N LEU A 51 0.39 11.61 14.24
CA LEU A 51 0.52 10.72 13.08
C LEU A 51 1.85 10.92 12.33
N ILE A 52 2.38 12.15 12.31
CA ILE A 52 3.71 12.45 11.75
C ILE A 52 4.81 11.83 12.62
N ARG A 53 4.79 12.09 13.92
CA ARG A 53 5.80 11.56 14.86
C ARG A 53 5.82 10.03 14.90
N ALA A 54 4.66 9.40 14.72
CA ALA A 54 4.51 7.96 14.71
C ALA A 54 4.84 7.33 13.35
N ALA A 55 5.05 8.13 12.29
CA ALA A 55 5.16 7.67 10.92
C ALA A 55 3.97 6.78 10.48
N SER A 56 2.76 7.21 10.84
CA SER A 56 1.50 6.52 10.56
C SER A 56 0.54 7.37 9.74
N GLU A 57 1.06 8.31 8.94
CA GLU A 57 0.24 9.28 8.23
C GLU A 57 -0.70 8.62 7.20
N PRO A 58 -2.01 8.92 7.24
CA PRO A 58 -2.94 8.64 6.15
C PRO A 58 -2.73 9.67 5.03
N HIS A 59 -3.52 9.56 3.95
CA HIS A 59 -3.62 10.69 3.03
C HIS A 59 -4.35 11.86 3.68
N ILE A 60 -5.46 11.57 4.37
CA ILE A 60 -6.43 12.56 4.84
C ILE A 60 -6.65 12.42 6.34
N LEU A 61 -6.73 13.56 7.03
CA LEU A 61 -7.32 13.66 8.37
C LEU A 61 -8.59 14.51 8.27
N TYR A 62 -9.71 14.00 8.77
CA TYR A 62 -11.00 14.68 8.75
C TYR A 62 -11.63 14.77 10.13
N ASP A 63 -12.10 15.96 10.50
CA ASP A 63 -12.89 16.18 11.69
C ASP A 63 -14.39 16.23 11.36
N PRO A 64 -15.18 15.22 11.79
CA PRO A 64 -16.61 15.18 11.49
C PRO A 64 -17.43 16.24 12.25
N THR A 65 -16.85 16.93 13.25
CA THR A 65 -17.56 17.91 14.09
C THR A 65 -17.35 19.35 13.65
N THR A 66 -16.18 19.65 13.06
CA THR A 66 -15.80 20.99 12.59
C THR A 66 -15.73 21.10 11.08
N ASP A 67 -15.83 19.98 10.37
CA ASP A 67 -15.57 19.87 8.93
C ASP A 67 -14.13 20.24 8.54
N ARG A 68 -13.17 20.26 9.48
CA ARG A 68 -11.77 20.48 9.13
C ARG A 68 -11.21 19.30 8.34
N LEU A 69 -10.42 19.63 7.33
CA LEU A 69 -9.81 18.67 6.41
C LEU A 69 -8.32 19.01 6.27
N ALA A 70 -7.48 18.01 6.46
CA ALA A 70 -6.06 18.10 6.21
C ALA A 70 -5.60 16.95 5.33
N GLN A 71 -4.49 17.18 4.63
CA GLN A 71 -3.85 16.21 3.76
C GLN A 71 -2.35 16.17 4.04
N TYR A 72 -1.82 14.96 4.25
CA TYR A 72 -0.40 14.75 4.52
C TYR A 72 0.44 14.48 3.27
N GLY A 73 -0.17 13.93 2.22
CA GLY A 73 0.56 13.47 1.06
C GLY A 73 -0.31 13.27 -0.17
N PRO A 74 0.32 13.08 -1.35
CA PRO A 74 -0.36 13.10 -2.62
C PRO A 74 -1.24 11.85 -2.85
N LEU A 75 -2.47 12.03 -3.33
CA LEU A 75 -3.43 10.94 -3.52
C LEU A 75 -3.03 9.90 -4.59
N ASN A 76 -2.01 10.19 -5.40
CA ASN A 76 -1.49 9.28 -6.43
C ASN A 76 -0.38 8.34 -5.93
N GLN A 77 -0.09 8.38 -4.63
CA GLN A 77 0.87 7.51 -3.96
C GLN A 77 0.16 6.70 -2.87
N SER A 78 0.91 5.81 -2.20
CA SER A 78 0.46 5.12 -1.00
C SER A 78 0.64 5.99 0.25
N ALA A 79 -0.01 5.60 1.34
CA ALA A 79 0.20 6.18 2.67
C ALA A 79 0.48 5.08 3.74
N ARG A 80 0.74 5.48 4.98
CA ARG A 80 1.22 4.63 6.08
C ARG A 80 0.13 4.10 7.03
N ALA A 81 -1.05 4.70 7.06
CA ALA A 81 -2.11 4.33 8.00
C ALA A 81 -2.67 2.90 7.80
N LEU A 82 -2.62 2.38 6.58
CA LEU A 82 -3.04 1.02 6.29
C LEU A 82 -1.87 0.02 6.36
N ALA A 83 -2.00 -1.02 7.17
CA ALA A 83 -0.98 -2.05 7.28
C ALA A 83 -0.97 -2.99 6.06
N ASN A 84 0.23 -3.27 5.57
CA ASN A 84 0.50 -4.28 4.55
C ASN A 84 0.34 -5.68 5.16
N ASP A 85 -0.44 -6.55 4.53
CA ASP A 85 -0.67 -7.91 5.04
C ASP A 85 0.44 -8.93 4.71
N GLY A 86 1.53 -8.47 4.07
CA GLY A 86 2.68 -9.26 3.64
C GLY A 86 2.47 -9.97 2.30
N SER A 87 1.31 -10.60 2.10
CA SER A 87 0.97 -11.35 0.87
C SER A 87 0.43 -10.46 -0.25
N THR A 88 -0.25 -9.38 0.12
CA THR A 88 -0.82 -8.32 -0.70
C THR A 88 -0.46 -7.03 0.01
N ARG A 89 0.29 -6.17 -0.67
CA ARG A 89 0.58 -4.82 -0.18
C ARG A 89 -0.69 -3.98 -0.26
N THR A 90 -1.62 -4.24 0.65
CA THR A 90 -2.98 -3.70 0.71
C THR A 90 -2.94 -2.18 0.63
N ASN A 91 -2.05 -1.53 1.36
CA ASN A 91 -1.81 -0.09 1.31
C ASN A 91 -1.31 0.49 -0.02
N ARG A 92 -0.94 -0.38 -0.98
CA ARG A 92 -0.43 -0.04 -2.32
C ARG A 92 -1.25 -0.71 -3.44
N THR A 93 -2.44 -1.22 -3.13
CA THR A 93 -3.27 -1.92 -4.13
C THR A 93 -4.24 -0.95 -4.82
N GLY A 94 -4.29 -0.95 -6.16
CA GLY A 94 -5.19 -0.13 -6.96
C GLY A 94 -4.50 1.04 -7.66
N ARG A 95 -5.23 1.66 -8.59
CA ARG A 95 -4.88 2.96 -9.19
C ARG A 95 -4.54 4.00 -8.13
N VAL A 96 -5.34 4.01 -7.07
CA VAL A 96 -5.08 4.68 -5.80
C VAL A 96 -5.64 3.84 -4.66
N CYS A 97 -5.04 3.95 -3.48
CA CYS A 97 -5.56 3.45 -2.21
C CYS A 97 -5.57 4.61 -1.22
N ILE A 98 -6.58 5.48 -1.36
CA ILE A 98 -6.72 6.66 -0.51
C ILE A 98 -7.03 6.18 0.92
N GLN A 99 -6.36 6.75 1.92
CA GLN A 99 -6.49 6.35 3.32
C GLN A 99 -6.96 7.59 4.09
N ILE A 100 -8.04 7.45 4.84
CA ILE A 100 -8.69 8.55 5.55
C ILE A 100 -8.76 8.19 7.01
N GLU A 101 -8.17 9.01 7.87
CA GLU A 101 -8.43 9.01 9.30
C GLU A 101 -9.54 9.99 9.63
N VAL A 102 -10.60 9.50 10.29
CA VAL A 102 -11.67 10.34 10.83
C VAL A 102 -11.48 10.45 12.34
N LEU A 103 -11.51 11.68 12.87
CA LEU A 103 -11.50 11.93 14.31
C LEU A 103 -12.79 11.42 14.96
N ALA A 104 -12.78 10.16 15.35
CA ALA A 104 -13.92 9.47 15.91
C ALA A 104 -13.47 8.19 16.61
N ARG A 105 -14.44 7.48 17.17
CA ARG A 105 -14.28 6.13 17.71
C ARG A 105 -15.19 5.20 16.95
N ALA A 106 -14.71 4.03 16.55
CA ALA A 106 -15.52 3.06 15.84
C ALA A 106 -16.71 2.56 16.68
N GLY A 107 -16.60 2.59 18.02
CA GLY A 107 -17.69 2.28 18.95
C GLY A 107 -18.81 3.33 18.98
N LYS A 108 -18.56 4.52 18.43
CA LYS A 108 -19.55 5.58 18.23
C LYS A 108 -19.39 6.12 16.79
N PRO A 109 -19.92 5.42 15.77
CA PRO A 109 -19.69 5.75 14.38
C PRO A 109 -20.00 7.21 14.06
N PHE A 110 -19.05 7.90 13.40
CA PHE A 110 -19.12 9.35 13.20
C PHE A 110 -20.38 9.81 12.46
N THR A 111 -20.94 8.95 11.61
CA THR A 111 -22.16 9.21 10.85
C THR A 111 -23.40 9.43 11.73
N SER A 112 -23.34 9.12 13.03
CA SER A 112 -24.43 9.38 13.96
C SER A 112 -24.50 10.84 14.47
N TYR A 113 -23.43 11.64 14.32
CA TYR A 113 -23.35 13.01 14.86
C TYR A 113 -22.64 14.02 13.94
N TRP A 114 -22.12 13.53 12.81
CA TRP A 114 -21.38 14.30 11.83
C TRP A 114 -22.20 15.43 11.18
N LYS A 115 -21.53 16.55 10.93
CA LYS A 115 -22.07 17.69 10.18
C LYS A 115 -21.32 17.87 8.85
N PRO A 116 -21.81 17.34 7.72
CA PRO A 116 -21.15 17.50 6.42
C PRO A 116 -21.11 18.95 5.97
N GLY A 117 -19.91 19.49 5.79
CA GLY A 117 -19.71 20.81 5.22
C GLY A 117 -19.03 20.79 3.84
N PRO A 118 -18.58 21.95 3.36
CA PRO A 118 -17.89 22.09 2.08
C PRO A 118 -16.63 21.24 1.96
N ASN A 119 -15.87 21.05 3.04
CA ASN A 119 -14.61 20.30 2.98
C ASN A 119 -14.87 18.80 2.87
N PHE A 120 -15.93 18.27 3.50
CA PHE A 120 -16.35 16.89 3.22
C PHE A 120 -16.71 16.69 1.74
N ARG A 121 -17.42 17.65 1.13
CA ARG A 121 -17.74 17.60 -0.29
C ARG A 121 -16.47 17.68 -1.15
N ALA A 122 -15.49 18.48 -0.76
CA ALA A 122 -14.17 18.54 -1.41
C ALA A 122 -13.42 17.20 -1.33
N LEU A 123 -13.44 16.56 -0.15
CA LEU A 123 -12.89 15.22 0.03
C LEU A 123 -13.54 14.20 -0.93
N MET A 124 -14.86 14.16 -0.98
CA MET A 124 -15.58 13.23 -1.85
C MET A 124 -15.38 13.55 -3.35
N ARG A 125 -15.30 14.84 -3.71
CA ARG A 125 -14.93 15.29 -5.07
C ARG A 125 -13.55 14.77 -5.47
N ALA A 126 -12.56 14.92 -4.60
CA ALA A 126 -11.21 14.43 -4.85
C ALA A 126 -11.17 12.90 -4.98
N ILE A 127 -11.86 12.16 -4.11
CA ILE A 127 -12.00 10.70 -4.20
C ILE A 127 -12.58 10.28 -5.57
N ARG A 128 -13.69 10.90 -5.98
CA ARG A 128 -14.34 10.64 -7.26
C ARG A 128 -13.48 11.03 -8.47
N SER A 129 -12.63 12.05 -8.34
CA SER A 129 -11.70 12.47 -9.41
C SER A 129 -10.70 11.37 -9.81
N TRP A 130 -10.43 10.42 -8.90
CA TRP A 130 -9.61 9.23 -9.15
C TRP A 130 -10.39 8.05 -9.73
N GLY A 131 -11.70 8.21 -9.93
CA GLY A 131 -12.60 7.17 -10.44
C GLY A 131 -13.02 6.15 -9.38
N VAL A 132 -12.87 6.45 -8.08
CA VAL A 132 -13.38 5.58 -7.01
C VAL A 132 -14.90 5.51 -7.11
N PRO A 133 -15.51 4.32 -7.32
CA PRO A 133 -16.96 4.19 -7.40
C PRO A 133 -17.63 4.45 -6.05
N ASP A 134 -18.79 5.09 -6.07
CA ASP A 134 -19.68 5.29 -4.91
C ASP A 134 -20.39 3.97 -4.52
N THR A 135 -19.61 2.95 -4.19
CA THR A 135 -20.09 1.64 -3.75
C THR A 135 -19.27 1.13 -2.58
N TRP A 136 -19.83 0.20 -1.82
CA TRP A 136 -19.16 -0.46 -0.69
C TRP A 136 -19.08 -1.97 -0.96
N PRO A 137 -18.09 -2.43 -1.76
CA PRO A 137 -18.10 -3.78 -2.32
C PRO A 137 -18.00 -4.90 -1.27
N ALA A 138 -17.37 -4.61 -0.12
CA ALA A 138 -17.24 -5.55 1.00
C ALA A 138 -18.45 -5.51 1.97
N GLY A 139 -19.43 -4.65 1.71
CA GLY A 139 -20.65 -4.60 2.51
C GLY A 139 -20.51 -3.78 3.79
N SER A 140 -21.08 -4.30 4.87
CA SER A 140 -21.25 -3.60 6.16
C SER A 140 -19.93 -3.48 6.93
N CYS A 141 -19.67 -2.30 7.49
CA CYS A 141 -18.55 -2.06 8.41
C CYS A 141 -18.88 -2.41 9.88
N ALA A 142 -20.03 -3.05 10.13
CA ALA A 142 -20.39 -3.49 11.48
C ALA A 142 -19.36 -4.50 12.05
N PRO A 143 -19.24 -4.64 13.38
CA PRO A 143 -18.40 -5.69 13.98
C PRO A 143 -18.65 -7.06 13.34
N GLY A 144 -17.56 -7.77 13.01
CA GLY A 144 -17.63 -9.04 12.27
C GLY A 144 -17.67 -8.89 10.75
N ALA A 145 -17.39 -7.71 10.21
CA ALA A 145 -17.26 -7.48 8.78
C ALA A 145 -16.31 -8.49 8.10
N SER A 146 -16.69 -8.94 6.92
CA SER A 146 -15.87 -9.89 6.15
C SER A 146 -14.66 -9.19 5.53
N ARG A 147 -13.56 -9.93 5.38
CA ARG A 147 -12.31 -9.46 4.76
C ARG A 147 -11.99 -10.18 3.44
N PRO A 148 -12.89 -10.11 2.43
CA PRO A 148 -12.75 -10.91 1.21
C PRO A 148 -11.60 -10.43 0.33
N ARG A 149 -10.51 -11.19 0.29
CA ARG A 149 -9.31 -10.90 -0.54
C ARG A 149 -9.65 -10.73 -2.02
N THR A 150 -10.57 -11.53 -2.56
CA THR A 150 -11.03 -11.43 -3.94
C THR A 150 -11.72 -10.09 -4.21
N THR A 151 -12.63 -9.66 -3.34
CA THR A 151 -13.32 -8.37 -3.47
C THR A 151 -12.32 -7.22 -3.39
N TRP A 152 -11.42 -7.24 -2.40
CA TRP A 152 -10.37 -6.24 -2.26
C TRP A 152 -9.47 -6.11 -3.50
N ALA A 153 -9.13 -7.24 -4.13
CA ALA A 153 -8.30 -7.25 -5.33
C ALA A 153 -9.03 -6.76 -6.59
N THR A 154 -10.35 -7.00 -6.70
CA THR A 154 -11.08 -6.88 -7.97
C THR A 154 -12.14 -5.78 -8.01
N ARG A 155 -12.49 -5.16 -6.88
CA ARG A 155 -13.57 -4.16 -6.82
C ARG A 155 -13.03 -2.83 -6.30
N GLY A 156 -13.23 -1.77 -7.08
CA GLY A 156 -13.00 -0.41 -6.61
C GLY A 156 -14.16 0.06 -5.74
N GLY A 157 -13.89 1.00 -4.84
CA GLY A 157 -14.94 1.62 -4.02
C GLY A 157 -14.46 1.98 -2.63
N HIS A 158 -15.42 2.12 -1.72
CA HIS A 158 -15.22 2.47 -0.32
C HIS A 158 -15.12 1.21 0.55
N TYR A 159 -14.15 1.22 1.47
CA TYR A 159 -13.89 0.15 2.42
C TYR A 159 -13.63 0.73 3.81
N GLY A 160 -14.04 0.06 4.88
CA GLY A 160 -13.46 0.29 6.20
C GLY A 160 -12.17 -0.51 6.39
N HIS A 161 -11.35 -0.17 7.38
CA HIS A 161 -10.21 -1.00 7.78
C HIS A 161 -10.66 -2.44 8.14
N CYS A 162 -11.86 -2.57 8.71
CA CYS A 162 -12.52 -3.85 8.98
C CYS A 162 -12.64 -4.79 7.77
N HIS A 163 -12.61 -4.29 6.53
CA HIS A 163 -12.69 -5.10 5.31
C HIS A 163 -11.34 -5.58 4.77
N ILE A 164 -10.23 -5.14 5.37
CA ILE A 164 -8.91 -5.29 4.75
C ILE A 164 -8.34 -6.68 5.04
N PRO A 165 -8.01 -7.48 4.00
CA PRO A 165 -7.42 -8.80 4.18
C PRO A 165 -6.14 -8.77 5.02
N GLY A 166 -5.98 -9.79 5.86
CA GLY A 166 -4.80 -9.99 6.72
C GLY A 166 -4.51 -8.87 7.73
N ASN A 167 -5.47 -7.99 7.95
CA ASN A 167 -5.50 -7.04 9.05
C ASN A 167 -6.52 -7.52 10.11
N ASP A 168 -6.37 -7.07 11.34
CA ASP A 168 -7.24 -7.43 12.49
C ASP A 168 -8.06 -6.25 13.05
N HIS A 169 -7.83 -5.04 12.54
CA HIS A 169 -8.55 -3.82 12.90
C HIS A 169 -10.05 -3.84 12.50
N TRP A 170 -10.87 -3.08 13.23
CA TRP A 170 -12.35 -3.14 13.17
C TRP A 170 -13.01 -1.78 12.87
N ASP A 171 -12.23 -0.71 12.81
CA ASP A 171 -12.68 0.62 12.40
C ASP A 171 -13.14 0.65 10.93
N PRO A 172 -14.03 1.58 10.56
CA PRO A 172 -14.54 2.74 11.31
C PRO A 172 -15.80 2.44 12.15
N GLY A 173 -16.11 1.16 12.38
CA GLY A 173 -17.35 0.74 13.03
C GLY A 173 -18.57 0.84 12.11
N ASN A 174 -19.77 0.69 12.67
CA ASN A 174 -21.03 0.62 11.92
C ASN A 174 -21.49 1.98 11.37
N ILE A 175 -20.69 2.57 10.49
CA ILE A 175 -20.97 3.82 9.79
C ILE A 175 -22.14 3.67 8.81
N ASP A 176 -22.93 4.74 8.68
CA ASP A 176 -23.96 4.85 7.66
C ASP A 176 -23.32 5.18 6.31
N ARG A 177 -23.02 4.10 5.58
CA ARG A 177 -22.43 4.10 4.24
C ARG A 177 -23.26 4.89 3.22
N SER A 178 -24.59 4.86 3.36
CA SER A 178 -25.50 5.56 2.46
C SER A 178 -25.50 7.06 2.76
N ALA A 179 -25.45 7.45 4.04
CA ALA A 179 -25.32 8.85 4.44
C ALA A 179 -24.02 9.48 3.92
N ILE A 180 -22.91 8.74 3.94
CA ILE A 180 -21.62 9.18 3.38
C ILE A 180 -21.76 9.57 1.90
N LEU A 181 -22.34 8.68 1.09
CA LEU A 181 -22.51 8.91 -0.35
C LEU A 181 -23.54 10.02 -0.63
N LYS A 182 -24.61 10.10 0.16
CA LYS A 182 -25.64 11.15 0.03
C LYS A 182 -25.08 12.53 0.34
N ALA A 183 -24.28 12.66 1.40
CA ALA A 183 -23.72 13.94 1.85
C ALA A 183 -22.69 14.54 0.88
N ALA A 184 -22.09 13.70 0.02
CA ALA A 184 -21.16 14.16 -1.01
C ALA A 184 -21.80 15.13 -2.01
N GLY A 185 -23.12 15.04 -2.22
CA GLY A 185 -23.83 15.83 -3.24
C GLY A 185 -23.42 15.46 -4.67
N GLY A 186 -24.31 15.73 -5.64
CA GLY A 186 -24.14 15.31 -7.03
C GLY A 186 -24.23 13.80 -7.21
N SER A 187 -24.82 13.34 -8.32
CA SER A 187 -24.68 11.94 -8.71
C SER A 187 -23.19 11.68 -8.92
N GLY A 188 -22.60 10.78 -8.14
CA GLY A 188 -21.24 10.25 -8.34
C GLY A 188 -21.10 9.41 -9.61
N THR A 189 -21.84 9.77 -10.66
CA THR A 189 -21.60 9.33 -12.01
C THR A 189 -20.31 9.99 -12.49
N ALA A 190 -19.20 9.29 -12.31
CA ALA A 190 -18.21 9.22 -13.39
C ALA A 190 -18.98 8.91 -14.70
N PRO A 191 -18.58 9.47 -15.85
CA PRO A 191 -19.45 9.69 -17.00
C PRO A 191 -20.35 8.49 -17.30
N GLN A 192 -21.67 8.73 -17.25
CA GLN A 192 -22.64 7.84 -17.87
C GLN A 192 -22.27 7.76 -19.36
N GLY A 193 -21.66 6.64 -19.76
CA GLY A 193 -21.95 6.09 -21.08
C GLY A 193 -23.42 5.74 -21.08
N GLY A 194 -24.22 6.56 -21.77
CA GLY A 194 -25.67 6.55 -21.72
C GLY A 194 -26.29 5.18 -21.96
N SER A 195 -27.37 4.92 -21.24
CA SER A 195 -28.33 3.91 -21.67
C SER A 195 -29.03 4.44 -22.93
N SER A 196 -28.66 3.92 -24.08
CA SER A 196 -29.53 3.90 -25.25
C SER A 196 -29.52 2.47 -25.78
N GLY A 197 -30.72 1.90 -25.93
CA GLY A 197 -30.89 0.61 -26.57
C GLY A 197 -30.30 0.63 -27.97
N GLY A 198 -29.27 -0.17 -28.17
CA GLY A 198 -28.54 -0.28 -29.44
C GLY A 198 -27.24 -1.05 -29.24
N SER A 199 -27.27 -2.33 -29.59
CA SER A 199 -26.17 -3.31 -29.55
C SER A 199 -24.84 -2.79 -30.13
N SER A 200 -24.01 -2.13 -29.33
CA SER A 200 -22.58 -1.96 -29.63
C SER A 200 -21.76 -2.63 -28.54
N VAL A 201 -20.98 -3.64 -28.94
CA VAL A 201 -20.06 -4.35 -28.04
C VAL A 201 -18.79 -3.53 -27.86
N ALA A 202 -18.07 -3.73 -26.75
CA ALA A 202 -16.84 -3.00 -26.47
C ALA A 202 -15.78 -3.21 -27.57
N ARG A 203 -15.20 -2.12 -28.06
CA ARG A 203 -14.18 -2.12 -29.14
C ARG A 203 -12.85 -1.46 -28.76
N TYR A 204 -12.46 -1.55 -27.49
CA TYR A 204 -11.16 -1.08 -27.03
C TYR A 204 -10.22 -2.26 -26.75
N GLN A 205 -8.92 -1.97 -26.63
CA GLN A 205 -7.87 -2.95 -26.36
C GLN A 205 -7.24 -2.76 -24.99
N VAL A 206 -6.71 -3.85 -24.44
CA VAL A 206 -5.87 -3.86 -23.23
C VAL A 206 -4.60 -4.66 -23.48
N THR A 207 -3.58 -4.42 -22.65
CA THR A 207 -2.35 -5.24 -22.65
C THR A 207 -2.28 -6.03 -21.35
N ILE A 208 -2.22 -7.36 -21.44
CA ILE A 208 -2.08 -8.28 -20.30
C ILE A 208 -0.91 -9.22 -20.60
N GLY A 209 0.06 -9.32 -19.69
CA GLY A 209 1.24 -10.17 -19.91
C GLY A 209 2.02 -9.82 -21.19
N GLY A 210 2.06 -8.53 -21.57
CA GLY A 210 2.72 -8.07 -22.80
C GLY A 210 1.96 -8.35 -24.11
N LEU A 211 0.79 -8.98 -24.04
CA LEU A 211 -0.04 -9.30 -25.21
C LEU A 211 -1.29 -8.44 -25.25
N LYS A 212 -1.70 -8.04 -26.47
CA LYS A 212 -2.91 -7.25 -26.68
C LYS A 212 -4.16 -8.13 -26.72
N TYR A 213 -5.22 -7.68 -26.07
CA TYR A 213 -6.55 -8.31 -26.08
C TYR A 213 -7.63 -7.27 -26.33
N GLY A 214 -8.83 -7.69 -26.73
CA GLY A 214 -9.92 -6.79 -27.14
C GLY A 214 -9.96 -6.54 -28.64
N TYR A 215 -10.98 -5.82 -29.12
CA TYR A 215 -11.29 -5.71 -30.55
C TYR A 215 -10.09 -5.30 -31.41
N GLY A 216 -9.86 -6.05 -32.48
CA GLY A 216 -8.74 -5.84 -33.40
C GLY A 216 -7.39 -6.35 -32.90
N ALA A 217 -7.29 -6.93 -31.70
CA ALA A 217 -6.08 -7.65 -31.29
C ALA A 217 -5.89 -8.87 -32.20
N GLU A 218 -4.65 -9.22 -32.48
CA GLU A 218 -4.32 -10.34 -33.36
C GLU A 218 -3.18 -11.19 -32.80
N GLY A 219 -3.23 -12.49 -33.07
CA GLY A 219 -2.19 -13.45 -32.70
C GLY A 219 -2.72 -14.78 -32.18
N ALA A 220 -1.81 -15.74 -31.99
CA ALA A 220 -2.17 -17.09 -31.51
C ALA A 220 -2.83 -17.08 -30.12
N HIS A 221 -2.51 -16.09 -29.27
CA HIS A 221 -3.14 -15.92 -27.97
C HIS A 221 -4.62 -15.54 -28.07
N VAL A 222 -5.03 -14.83 -29.12
CA VAL A 222 -6.44 -14.53 -29.40
C VAL A 222 -7.19 -15.82 -29.74
N THR A 223 -6.64 -16.66 -30.62
CA THR A 223 -7.23 -17.97 -30.93
C THR A 223 -7.32 -18.86 -29.70
N ALA A 224 -6.31 -18.84 -28.82
CA ALA A 224 -6.32 -19.60 -27.57
C ALA A 224 -7.46 -19.16 -26.64
N VAL A 225 -7.68 -17.85 -26.49
CA VAL A 225 -8.82 -17.30 -25.76
C VAL A 225 -10.13 -17.77 -26.38
N GLY A 226 -10.28 -17.64 -27.69
CA GLY A 226 -11.50 -18.04 -28.38
C GLY A 226 -11.83 -19.53 -28.20
N LYS A 227 -10.83 -20.42 -28.30
CA LYS A 227 -10.98 -21.86 -28.03
C LYS A 227 -11.39 -22.14 -26.59
N ALA A 228 -10.79 -21.44 -25.63
CA ALA A 228 -11.16 -21.58 -24.21
C ALA A 228 -12.59 -21.10 -23.94
N LEU A 229 -13.05 -20.02 -24.61
CA LEU A 229 -14.43 -19.55 -24.50
C LEU A 229 -15.44 -20.57 -25.04
N VAL A 230 -15.12 -21.24 -26.16
CA VAL A 230 -15.92 -22.36 -26.68
C VAL A 230 -16.00 -23.50 -25.66
N ALA A 231 -14.86 -23.91 -25.09
CA ALA A 231 -14.80 -24.96 -24.08
C ALA A 231 -15.59 -24.62 -22.80
N GLN A 232 -15.69 -23.33 -22.45
CA GLN A 232 -16.50 -22.85 -21.34
C GLN A 232 -17.99 -22.71 -21.67
N GLY A 233 -18.43 -23.05 -22.88
CA GLY A 233 -19.82 -22.86 -23.33
C GLY A 233 -20.20 -21.39 -23.51
N CYS A 234 -19.22 -20.51 -23.65
CA CYS A 234 -19.40 -19.06 -23.78
C CYS A 234 -19.30 -18.58 -25.23
N SER A 235 -19.45 -19.47 -26.23
CA SER A 235 -19.30 -19.12 -27.65
C SER A 235 -20.38 -18.17 -28.17
N ALA A 236 -19.98 -17.24 -29.03
CA ALA A 236 -20.83 -16.43 -29.91
C ALA A 236 -20.33 -16.47 -31.37
N TYR A 237 -19.45 -17.42 -31.72
CA TYR A 237 -18.90 -17.59 -33.07
C TYR A 237 -19.88 -18.33 -33.99
N SER A 238 -19.92 -17.97 -35.27
CA SER A 238 -20.56 -18.75 -36.33
C SER A 238 -19.67 -19.89 -36.81
N ASP A 239 -18.42 -19.57 -37.14
CA ASP A 239 -17.47 -20.49 -37.81
C ASP A 239 -16.33 -20.95 -36.88
N GLY A 240 -16.36 -20.49 -35.63
CA GLY A 240 -15.32 -20.72 -34.62
C GLY A 240 -14.32 -19.56 -34.46
N PRO A 241 -13.44 -19.63 -33.46
CA PRO A 241 -12.50 -18.56 -33.13
C PRO A 241 -11.32 -18.49 -34.09
N GLY A 242 -10.96 -17.28 -34.51
CA GLY A 242 -9.81 -17.00 -35.38
C GLY A 242 -8.63 -16.32 -34.67
N PRO A 243 -7.58 -15.91 -35.40
CA PRO A 243 -6.43 -15.19 -34.85
C PRO A 243 -6.67 -13.70 -34.64
N LYS A 244 -7.83 -13.17 -35.09
CA LYS A 244 -8.19 -11.75 -34.96
C LYS A 244 -9.40 -11.61 -34.06
N TRP A 245 -9.31 -10.72 -33.07
CA TRP A 245 -10.39 -10.44 -32.14
C TRP A 245 -11.47 -9.61 -32.82
N THR A 246 -12.68 -10.14 -32.86
CA THR A 246 -13.87 -9.56 -33.48
C THR A 246 -14.95 -9.24 -32.45
N ASP A 247 -16.08 -8.73 -32.90
CA ASP A 247 -17.27 -8.59 -32.05
C ASP A 247 -17.74 -9.94 -31.49
N ALA A 248 -17.49 -11.07 -32.19
CA ALA A 248 -17.85 -12.40 -31.70
C ALA A 248 -17.01 -12.79 -30.47
N ASP A 249 -15.72 -12.45 -30.46
CA ASP A 249 -14.84 -12.65 -29.30
C ASP A 249 -15.30 -11.79 -28.13
N THR A 250 -15.62 -10.50 -28.36
CA THR A 250 -16.14 -9.62 -27.31
C THR A 250 -17.46 -10.14 -26.72
N LYS A 251 -18.42 -10.58 -27.56
CA LYS A 251 -19.67 -11.20 -27.10
C LYS A 251 -19.42 -12.49 -26.32
N SER A 252 -18.49 -13.32 -26.80
CA SER A 252 -18.14 -14.57 -26.16
C SER A 252 -17.50 -14.33 -24.79
N TYR A 253 -16.60 -13.36 -24.70
CA TYR A 253 -15.92 -13.00 -23.47
C TYR A 253 -16.88 -12.32 -22.48
N GLN A 254 -17.85 -11.55 -22.96
CA GLN A 254 -18.93 -11.01 -22.12
C GLN A 254 -19.76 -12.13 -21.49
N LYS A 255 -20.10 -13.20 -22.23
CA LYS A 255 -20.75 -14.39 -21.66
C LYS A 255 -19.88 -15.04 -20.58
N TRP A 256 -18.56 -15.11 -20.80
CA TRP A 256 -17.61 -15.63 -19.81
C TRP A 256 -17.56 -14.76 -18.54
N GLN A 257 -17.44 -13.45 -18.67
CA GLN A 257 -17.49 -12.53 -17.54
C GLN A 257 -18.80 -12.67 -16.76
N ARG A 258 -19.95 -12.77 -17.44
CA ARG A 258 -21.25 -13.04 -16.80
C ARG A 258 -21.28 -14.39 -16.09
N LYS A 259 -20.69 -15.44 -16.68
CA LYS A 259 -20.55 -16.76 -16.06
C LYS A 259 -19.67 -16.72 -14.79
N LEU A 260 -18.71 -15.79 -14.73
CA LEU A 260 -17.92 -15.50 -13.52
C LEU A 260 -18.66 -14.60 -12.50
N GLY A 261 -19.89 -14.18 -12.78
CA GLY A 261 -20.69 -13.32 -11.92
C GLY A 261 -20.46 -11.82 -12.11
N TYR A 262 -19.76 -11.40 -13.17
CA TYR A 262 -19.59 -9.98 -13.49
C TYR A 262 -20.87 -9.42 -14.14
N SER A 263 -21.15 -8.14 -13.94
CA SER A 263 -22.35 -7.47 -14.46
C SER A 263 -22.08 -6.02 -14.85
N GLY A 264 -23.01 -5.39 -15.58
CA GLY A 264 -22.84 -4.02 -16.07
C GLY A 264 -21.58 -3.86 -16.92
N THR A 265 -20.83 -2.80 -16.66
CA THR A 265 -19.54 -2.51 -17.33
C THR A 265 -18.43 -3.51 -17.00
N ASP A 266 -18.56 -4.28 -15.92
CA ASP A 266 -17.56 -5.31 -15.57
C ASP A 266 -17.69 -6.56 -16.45
N ALA A 267 -18.79 -6.68 -17.21
CA ALA A 267 -19.02 -7.71 -18.21
C ALA A 267 -19.16 -7.09 -19.60
N ASP A 268 -18.20 -6.27 -20.00
CA ASP A 268 -18.20 -5.54 -21.27
C ASP A 268 -17.65 -6.32 -22.47
N GLY A 269 -17.01 -7.46 -22.22
CA GLY A 269 -16.43 -8.34 -23.23
C GLY A 269 -14.95 -8.11 -23.51
N VAL A 270 -14.25 -7.24 -22.78
CA VAL A 270 -12.80 -7.07 -22.91
C VAL A 270 -12.08 -7.83 -21.79
N PRO A 271 -11.00 -8.59 -22.07
CA PRO A 271 -10.29 -9.33 -21.03
C PRO A 271 -9.76 -8.47 -19.91
N GLY A 272 -9.94 -8.93 -18.67
CA GLY A 272 -9.18 -8.49 -17.51
C GLY A 272 -8.24 -9.60 -17.06
N GLU A 273 -7.13 -9.27 -16.42
CA GLU A 273 -6.10 -10.23 -16.04
C GLU A 273 -6.67 -11.43 -15.25
N SER A 274 -7.52 -11.16 -14.26
CA SER A 274 -8.16 -12.19 -13.43
C SER A 274 -9.14 -13.08 -14.20
N SER A 275 -10.00 -12.51 -15.05
CA SER A 275 -10.96 -13.28 -15.85
C SER A 275 -10.25 -14.08 -16.95
N LEU A 276 -9.16 -13.55 -17.49
CA LEU A 276 -8.35 -14.19 -18.51
C LEU A 276 -7.54 -15.35 -17.92
N LYS A 277 -6.97 -15.16 -16.73
CA LYS A 277 -6.29 -16.23 -16.00
C LYS A 277 -7.26 -17.35 -15.61
N ARG A 278 -8.48 -17.02 -15.18
CA ARG A 278 -9.51 -18.04 -14.91
C ARG A 278 -9.93 -18.80 -16.15
N LEU A 279 -9.92 -18.15 -17.31
CA LEU A 279 -10.26 -18.76 -18.59
C LEU A 279 -9.15 -19.70 -19.10
N LEU A 280 -7.89 -19.27 -18.99
CA LEU A 280 -6.72 -19.95 -19.57
C LEU A 280 -5.93 -20.81 -18.57
N GLY A 281 -6.25 -20.73 -17.27
CA GLY A 281 -5.46 -21.32 -16.18
C GLY A 281 -4.18 -20.54 -15.85
N THR A 282 -3.41 -20.19 -16.88
CA THR A 282 -2.20 -19.35 -16.81
C THR A 282 -2.23 -18.27 -17.87
N LEU A 283 -1.63 -17.11 -17.59
CA LEU A 283 -1.58 -16.01 -18.55
C LEU A 283 -0.46 -16.22 -19.58
N PRO A 284 -0.76 -16.20 -20.88
CA PRO A 284 0.25 -16.21 -21.92
C PRO A 284 1.09 -14.92 -21.84
N GLY A 285 2.40 -15.02 -22.03
CA GLY A 285 3.32 -13.87 -21.99
C GLY A 285 3.71 -13.39 -20.58
N ALA A 286 3.18 -13.99 -19.51
CA ALA A 286 3.72 -13.79 -18.18
C ALA A 286 5.10 -14.46 -18.09
N SER A 287 6.18 -13.66 -18.18
CA SER A 287 7.48 -14.09 -17.69
C SER A 287 7.34 -14.50 -16.22
N LYS A 288 7.89 -15.67 -15.88
CA LYS A 288 7.90 -16.24 -14.52
C LYS A 288 8.24 -15.13 -13.51
N PRO A 289 7.43 -14.87 -12.47
CA PRO A 289 7.77 -13.86 -11.47
C PRO A 289 9.12 -14.23 -10.85
N ALA A 290 10.10 -13.32 -10.94
CA ALA A 290 11.31 -13.44 -10.15
C ALA A 290 10.91 -13.37 -8.66
N ALA A 291 11.48 -14.27 -7.85
CA ALA A 291 11.23 -14.29 -6.42
C ALA A 291 11.50 -12.89 -5.80
N PRO A 292 10.71 -12.46 -4.79
CA PRO A 292 10.92 -11.16 -4.16
C PRO A 292 12.36 -11.10 -3.61
N LYS A 293 13.07 -10.04 -3.99
CA LYS A 293 14.44 -9.80 -3.53
C LYS A 293 14.37 -9.54 -2.01
N PRO A 294 15.17 -10.24 -1.17
CA PRO A 294 15.19 -9.98 0.26
C PRO A 294 15.54 -8.50 0.53
N PRO A 295 15.05 -7.90 1.64
CA PRO A 295 15.38 -6.51 1.98
C PRO A 295 16.89 -6.32 1.98
N ALA A 296 17.35 -5.22 1.39
CA ALA A 296 18.78 -4.93 1.31
C ALA A 296 19.33 -4.79 2.75
N LYS A 297 20.36 -5.58 3.07
CA LYS A 297 21.09 -5.46 4.33
C LYS A 297 21.56 -4.01 4.51
N PRO A 298 21.35 -3.36 5.70
CA PRO A 298 21.91 -2.05 5.98
C PRO A 298 23.44 -2.07 5.78
N THR A 299 24.03 -0.92 5.45
CA THR A 299 25.48 -0.79 5.22
C THR A 299 26.08 0.10 6.29
N VAL A 300 27.18 -0.35 6.90
CA VAL A 300 27.98 0.37 7.87
C VAL A 300 29.28 0.81 7.20
N ASP A 301 29.59 2.10 7.27
CA ASP A 301 30.86 2.63 6.78
C ASP A 301 31.95 2.45 7.84
N LEU A 302 33.03 1.72 7.49
CA LEU A 302 34.12 1.39 8.42
C LEU A 302 34.80 2.66 8.95
N SER A 303 35.03 3.65 8.06
CA SER A 303 35.70 4.90 8.43
C SER A 303 34.90 5.67 9.48
N ASN A 304 33.56 5.65 9.37
CA ASN A 304 32.67 6.31 10.31
C ASN A 304 32.73 5.68 11.71
N VAL A 305 32.68 4.34 11.80
CA VAL A 305 32.69 3.66 13.11
C VAL A 305 34.07 3.67 13.76
N VAL A 306 35.16 3.72 12.98
CA VAL A 306 36.51 3.96 13.50
C VAL A 306 36.64 5.37 14.06
N ALA A 307 36.14 6.37 13.34
CA ALA A 307 36.14 7.76 13.82
C ALA A 307 35.36 7.91 15.12
N ALA A 308 34.19 7.26 15.22
CA ALA A 308 33.39 7.22 16.43
C ALA A 308 34.13 6.53 17.59
N ALA A 309 34.67 5.33 17.37
CA ALA A 309 35.36 4.55 18.40
C ALA A 309 36.59 5.27 19.00
N ARG A 310 37.23 6.14 18.22
CA ARG A 310 38.36 6.95 18.68
C ARG A 310 37.95 8.22 19.42
N ARG A 311 36.82 8.84 19.03
CA ARG A 311 36.40 10.15 19.54
C ARG A 311 35.43 10.07 20.71
N ASP A 312 34.41 9.23 20.59
CA ASP A 312 33.26 9.21 21.50
C ASP A 312 33.62 8.88 22.95
N PRO A 313 34.60 7.99 23.27
CA PRO A 313 34.99 7.74 24.65
C PRO A 313 35.52 8.96 25.41
N GLY A 314 36.01 9.98 24.70
CA GLY A 314 36.48 11.24 25.28
C GLY A 314 35.43 12.35 25.35
N LEU A 315 34.22 12.12 24.82
CA LEU A 315 33.14 13.10 24.86
C LEU A 315 32.41 13.06 26.22
N ARG A 316 31.63 14.11 26.49
CA ARG A 316 30.65 14.08 27.59
C ARG A 316 29.65 12.94 27.35
N GLN A 317 29.11 12.38 28.43
CA GLN A 317 28.11 11.31 28.37
C GLN A 317 27.01 11.62 27.33
N GLY A 318 26.78 10.69 26.39
CA GLY A 318 25.82 10.84 25.30
C GLY A 318 26.34 11.59 24.06
N GLY A 319 27.61 11.99 24.04
CA GLY A 319 28.27 12.51 22.83
C GLY A 319 28.37 11.43 21.75
N THR A 320 28.07 11.79 20.51
CA THR A 320 28.03 10.84 19.39
C THR A 320 28.82 11.35 18.19
N THR A 321 29.38 10.42 17.43
CA THR A 321 29.94 10.64 16.10
C THR A 321 29.40 9.54 15.19
N HIS A 322 28.87 9.89 14.00
CA HIS A 322 28.29 8.93 13.05
C HIS A 322 27.22 8.00 13.65
N ALA A 323 26.30 8.54 14.45
CA ALA A 323 25.32 7.78 15.21
C ALA A 323 24.47 6.78 14.39
N ALA A 324 24.26 7.01 13.09
CA ALA A 324 23.53 6.08 12.23
C ALA A 324 24.26 4.74 12.06
N ASP A 325 25.57 4.79 11.76
CA ASP A 325 26.41 3.59 11.62
C ASP A 325 26.67 2.93 12.98
N VAL A 326 26.89 3.73 14.02
CA VAL A 326 27.14 3.25 15.38
C VAL A 326 25.94 2.47 15.93
N ARG A 327 24.70 2.92 15.71
CA ARG A 327 23.50 2.20 16.17
C ARG A 327 23.35 0.81 15.56
N ILE A 328 23.81 0.62 14.32
CA ILE A 328 23.79 -0.69 13.67
C ILE A 328 24.78 -1.63 14.38
N VAL A 329 25.99 -1.14 14.69
CA VAL A 329 27.01 -1.91 15.41
C VAL A 329 26.59 -2.20 16.86
N GLU A 330 26.02 -1.22 17.56
CA GLU A 330 25.48 -1.38 18.92
C GLU A 330 24.36 -2.43 18.98
N ALA A 331 23.42 -2.39 18.03
CA ALA A 331 22.35 -3.39 17.93
C ALA A 331 22.93 -4.80 17.69
N ALA A 332 23.97 -4.91 16.86
CA ALA A 332 24.66 -6.16 16.62
C ALA A 332 25.40 -6.67 17.87
N LEU A 333 26.14 -5.81 18.58
CA LEU A 333 26.81 -6.16 19.83
C LEU A 333 25.83 -6.55 20.94
N LYS A 334 24.63 -5.94 20.98
CA LYS A 334 23.54 -6.36 21.87
C LYS A 334 23.04 -7.76 21.51
N ALA A 335 22.84 -8.03 20.23
CA ALA A 335 22.41 -9.35 19.74
C ALA A 335 23.46 -10.45 20.02
N GLU A 336 24.74 -10.08 20.09
CA GLU A 336 25.84 -10.92 20.56
C GLU A 336 25.85 -11.12 22.10
N GLY A 337 25.00 -10.40 22.84
CA GLY A 337 25.01 -10.37 24.30
C GLY A 337 26.24 -9.67 24.88
N LEU A 338 26.91 -8.82 24.10
CA LEU A 338 28.13 -8.11 24.49
C LEU A 338 27.88 -6.68 24.98
N LEU A 339 26.73 -6.10 24.63
CA LEU A 339 26.31 -4.74 25.00
C LEU A 339 24.92 -4.76 25.64
N SER A 340 24.74 -4.05 26.76
CA SER A 340 23.44 -3.97 27.43
C SER A 340 22.46 -3.08 26.66
N SER A 341 21.16 -3.29 26.87
CA SER A 341 20.11 -2.46 26.25
C SER A 341 20.17 -0.99 26.64
N THR A 342 20.85 -0.63 27.74
CA THR A 342 21.04 0.75 28.18
C THR A 342 21.85 1.57 27.19
N TYR A 343 22.85 0.95 26.55
CA TYR A 343 23.77 1.60 25.62
C TYR A 343 23.54 1.19 24.16
N ALA A 344 22.83 0.07 23.94
CA ALA A 344 22.58 -0.42 22.60
C ALA A 344 21.46 0.37 21.89
N GLY A 345 21.83 1.45 21.20
CA GLY A 345 20.95 2.31 20.42
C GLY A 345 21.12 3.81 20.66
N ASP A 346 21.97 4.22 21.60
CA ASP A 346 22.23 5.63 21.85
C ASP A 346 23.04 6.27 20.70
N GLY A 347 23.77 5.45 19.93
CA GLY A 347 24.58 5.88 18.80
C GLY A 347 25.93 6.48 19.21
N SER A 348 26.37 6.21 20.44
CA SER A 348 27.66 6.61 20.98
C SER A 348 28.61 5.42 21.00
N PHE A 349 29.71 5.50 20.26
CA PHE A 349 30.77 4.49 20.37
C PHE A 349 31.65 4.77 21.60
N GLY A 350 31.01 4.98 22.75
CA GLY A 350 31.64 5.32 24.01
C GLY A 350 32.42 4.15 24.61
N SER A 351 32.99 4.36 25.81
CA SER A 351 33.84 3.39 26.48
C SER A 351 33.19 2.00 26.66
N THR A 352 31.88 1.95 26.92
CA THR A 352 31.14 0.67 27.01
C THR A 352 31.05 -0.05 25.66
N THR A 353 30.80 0.68 24.57
CA THR A 353 30.74 0.13 23.21
C THR A 353 32.12 -0.33 22.74
N VAL A 354 33.19 0.40 23.06
CA VAL A 354 34.59 -0.03 22.84
C VAL A 354 34.89 -1.34 23.59
N ALA A 355 34.50 -1.44 24.86
CA ALA A 355 34.70 -2.66 25.65
C ALA A 355 33.90 -3.85 25.09
N ALA A 356 32.67 -3.61 24.61
CA ALA A 356 31.86 -4.64 23.96
C ALA A 356 32.48 -5.10 22.63
N TYR A 357 32.97 -4.17 21.81
CA TYR A 357 33.63 -4.50 20.55
C TYR A 357 34.97 -5.22 20.76
N ARG A 358 35.71 -4.89 21.82
CA ARG A 358 36.90 -5.67 22.22
C ARG A 358 36.55 -7.13 22.51
N LYS A 359 35.46 -7.40 23.23
CA LYS A 359 34.99 -8.77 23.48
C LYS A 359 34.57 -9.47 22.17
N TRP A 360 33.99 -8.71 21.24
CA TRP A 360 33.68 -9.23 19.91
C TRP A 360 34.96 -9.62 19.13
N GLN A 361 35.98 -8.78 19.12
CA GLN A 361 37.28 -9.13 18.53
C GLN A 361 37.90 -10.37 19.19
N GLN A 362 37.80 -10.51 20.51
CA GLN A 362 38.24 -11.72 21.23
C GLN A 362 37.46 -12.97 20.77
N ARG A 363 36.13 -12.87 20.59
CA ARG A 363 35.34 -13.97 19.98
C ARG A 363 35.74 -14.27 18.54
N CYS A 364 36.28 -13.29 17.83
CA CYS A 364 36.84 -13.47 16.50
C CYS A 364 38.25 -14.09 16.50
N GLY A 365 38.86 -14.31 17.68
CA GLY A 365 40.19 -14.91 17.82
C GLY A 365 41.33 -13.89 17.94
N TYR A 366 41.03 -12.60 18.00
CA TYR A 366 42.05 -11.56 18.19
C TYR A 366 42.48 -11.51 19.66
N THR A 367 43.76 -11.25 19.90
CA THR A 367 44.34 -11.18 21.26
C THR A 367 45.29 -9.99 21.39
N GLY A 368 45.63 -9.63 22.63
CA GLY A 368 46.56 -8.53 22.92
C GLY A 368 46.11 -7.22 22.30
N SER A 369 47.04 -6.50 21.66
CA SER A 369 46.79 -5.23 20.98
C SER A 369 45.88 -5.35 19.76
N ALA A 370 45.68 -6.56 19.22
CA ALA A 370 44.78 -6.78 18.08
C ALA A 370 43.30 -6.83 18.50
N ALA A 371 43.00 -6.90 19.80
CA ALA A 371 41.66 -6.75 20.38
C ALA A 371 41.56 -5.42 21.15
N ASP A 372 41.74 -4.31 20.44
CA ASP A 372 41.78 -2.96 21.01
C ASP A 372 40.39 -2.32 21.21
N GLY A 373 39.33 -2.91 20.68
CA GLY A 373 37.97 -2.39 20.71
C GLY A 373 37.66 -1.37 19.61
N ILE A 374 38.58 -1.14 18.68
CA ILE A 374 38.37 -0.31 17.50
C ILE A 374 37.97 -1.21 16.32
N PRO A 375 36.86 -0.92 15.60
CA PRO A 375 36.47 -1.72 14.44
C PRO A 375 37.57 -1.83 13.38
N GLY A 376 38.01 -3.06 13.11
CA GLY A 376 38.77 -3.40 11.90
C GLY A 376 37.85 -3.98 10.84
N GLU A 377 38.25 -3.91 9.57
CA GLU A 377 37.46 -4.40 8.43
C GLU A 377 37.02 -5.86 8.64
N ALA A 378 37.96 -6.77 8.86
CA ALA A 378 37.66 -8.20 9.02
C ALA A 378 36.77 -8.51 10.25
N SER A 379 36.97 -7.83 11.38
CA SER A 379 36.11 -8.04 12.57
C SER A 379 34.72 -7.45 12.38
N LEU A 380 34.59 -6.34 11.64
CA LEU A 380 33.32 -5.69 11.35
C LEU A 380 32.53 -6.44 10.28
N GLU A 381 33.21 -6.97 9.27
CA GLU A 381 32.61 -7.85 8.25
C GLU A 381 32.07 -9.13 8.88
N LYS A 382 32.80 -9.74 9.82
CA LYS A 382 32.32 -10.92 10.54
C LYS A 382 31.07 -10.59 11.37
N LEU A 383 31.04 -9.44 12.05
CA LEU A 383 29.85 -9.00 12.79
C LEU A 383 28.67 -8.73 11.84
N GLY A 384 28.94 -8.12 10.69
CA GLY A 384 27.95 -7.87 9.64
C GLY A 384 27.40 -9.15 9.01
N ALA A 385 28.24 -10.16 8.83
CA ALA A 385 27.84 -11.48 8.35
C ALA A 385 26.88 -12.16 9.32
N GLU A 386 27.18 -12.12 10.63
CA GLU A 386 26.35 -12.74 11.67
C GLU A 386 25.06 -11.96 11.98
N ARG A 387 25.09 -10.61 11.89
CA ARG A 387 24.00 -9.74 12.32
C ARG A 387 23.29 -8.97 11.21
N GLY A 388 23.63 -9.25 9.96
CA GLY A 388 22.82 -8.88 8.82
C GLY A 388 23.06 -7.48 8.26
N PHE A 389 24.28 -6.94 8.34
CA PHE A 389 24.68 -5.69 7.68
C PHE A 389 25.90 -5.90 6.75
N LYS A 390 26.11 -4.98 5.81
CA LYS A 390 27.30 -4.93 4.94
C LYS A 390 28.30 -3.92 5.48
N VAL A 391 29.57 -4.11 5.17
CA VAL A 391 30.62 -3.12 5.44
C VAL A 391 30.96 -2.41 4.14
N LYS A 392 31.07 -1.09 4.21
CA LYS A 392 31.72 -0.27 3.18
C LYS A 392 33.07 0.16 3.75
N ALA A 393 34.14 -0.22 3.06
CA ALA A 393 35.51 0.14 3.42
C ALA A 393 35.77 1.65 3.25
#